data_AF-A0A5N7ZLN6-F1
#
_entry.id   AF-A0A5N7ZLN6-F1
#
_cell.length_a   1.000
_cell.length_b   1.000
_cell.length_c   1.000
_cell.angle_alpha   90.00
_cell.angle_beta   90.00
_cell.angle_gamma   90.00
#
_symmetry.space_group_name_H-M   'P 1'
#
loop_
_entity.id
_entity.type
_entity.pdbx_description
1 polymer ?
#
loop_
_entity_poly.entity_id
_entity_poly.type
_entity_poly.pdbx_seq_one_letter_code
_entity_poly.pdbx_strand_id
1 'polypeptide(L)'
;RAMFLRWHVAMPLLARVLGYVPAKRLGWMEDTPKGVALDWAHMGPRFEGTVRRGRETLEGEPEAEMLARRFGQVRAPILALGIEDDPFGTVPALDRLLDYYTGSERHHLRLAPAAIGQAEIGHFAFFHERFREALWPLALDWLRTGEPPTRPLDALKHRPADNPRAARGTA
;
A
#
# COMPACT_ATOMS: atom_id res chain seq x y z
N ARG A 1 -4.65 -18.71 -6.61
CA ARG A 1 -5.84 -19.51 -6.21
C ARG A 1 -5.86 -19.79 -4.71
N ALA A 2 -4.78 -20.33 -4.12
CA ALA A 2 -4.70 -20.59 -2.67
C ALA A 2 -4.88 -19.32 -1.83
N MET A 3 -4.22 -18.22 -2.20
CA MET A 3 -4.39 -16.91 -1.54
C MET A 3 -5.85 -16.45 -1.57
N PHE A 4 -6.46 -16.38 -2.76
CA PHE A 4 -7.87 -15.98 -2.89
C PHE A 4 -8.82 -16.78 -1.97
N LEU A 5 -8.69 -18.12 -1.95
CA LEU A 5 -9.53 -18.96 -1.09
C LEU A 5 -9.30 -18.71 0.40
N ARG A 6 -8.03 -18.55 0.82
CA ARG A 6 -7.69 -18.25 2.22
C ARG A 6 -8.30 -16.92 2.67
N TRP A 7 -8.14 -15.87 1.87
CA TRP A 7 -8.53 -14.50 2.25
C TRP A 7 -10.02 -14.21 2.03
N HIS A 8 -10.62 -14.68 0.92
CA HIS A 8 -12.00 -14.33 0.56
C HIS A 8 -13.04 -15.40 0.90
N VAL A 9 -12.64 -16.60 1.33
CA VAL A 9 -13.56 -17.68 1.70
C VAL A 9 -13.33 -18.14 3.13
N ALA A 10 -12.14 -18.63 3.46
CA ALA A 10 -11.87 -19.22 4.77
C ALA A 10 -11.84 -18.15 5.88
N MET A 11 -11.13 -17.04 5.67
CA MET A 11 -11.06 -15.94 6.63
C MET A 11 -12.44 -15.36 7.03
N PRO A 12 -13.34 -14.97 6.10
CA PRO A 12 -14.64 -14.43 6.47
C PRO A 12 -15.56 -15.47 7.12
N LEU A 13 -15.40 -16.76 6.79
CA LEU A 13 -16.14 -17.85 7.43
C LEU A 13 -15.69 -18.01 8.89
N LEU A 14 -14.38 -18.14 9.12
CA LEU A 14 -13.80 -18.27 10.46
C LEU A 14 -14.15 -17.07 11.33
N ALA A 15 -14.01 -15.85 10.80
CA ALA A 15 -14.36 -14.62 11.51
C ALA A 15 -15.84 -14.58 11.94
N ARG A 16 -16.75 -15.10 11.11
CA ARG A 16 -18.19 -15.13 11.42
C ARG A 16 -18.55 -16.23 12.42
N VAL A 17 -17.96 -17.43 12.29
CA VAL A 17 -18.26 -18.59 13.14
C VAL A 17 -17.62 -18.47 14.52
N LEU A 18 -16.35 -18.06 14.59
CA LEU A 18 -15.57 -18.02 15.83
C LEU A 18 -15.56 -16.65 16.50
N GLY A 19 -16.03 -15.59 15.82
CA GLY A 19 -15.95 -14.21 16.32
C GLY A 19 -14.56 -13.58 16.20
N TYR A 20 -13.57 -14.32 15.68
CA TYR A 20 -12.22 -13.90 15.34
C TYR A 20 -11.59 -14.92 14.38
N VAL A 21 -10.40 -14.64 13.84
CA VAL A 21 -9.66 -15.60 13.02
C VAL A 21 -8.48 -16.13 13.83
N PRO A 22 -8.42 -17.44 14.13
CA PRO A 22 -7.30 -18.06 14.84
C PRO A 22 -6.09 -18.26 13.91
N ALA A 23 -5.66 -17.17 13.26
CA ALA A 23 -4.68 -17.21 12.18
C ALA A 23 -3.32 -17.75 12.65
N LYS A 24 -3.02 -17.61 13.95
CA LYS A 24 -1.77 -18.12 14.54
C LYS A 24 -1.72 -19.64 14.51
N ARG A 25 -2.84 -20.28 14.85
CA ARG A 25 -2.99 -21.75 14.81
C ARG A 25 -2.98 -22.31 13.40
N LEU A 26 -3.35 -21.49 12.41
CA LEU A 26 -3.35 -21.84 11.00
C LEU A 26 -1.99 -21.56 10.32
N GLY A 27 -1.03 -20.99 11.05
CA GLY A 27 0.28 -20.60 10.51
C GLY A 27 0.20 -19.49 9.48
N TRP A 28 -0.81 -18.62 9.54
CA TRP A 28 -0.99 -17.52 8.59
C TRP A 28 -0.36 -16.22 9.10
N MET A 29 -0.80 -15.77 10.27
CA MET A 29 -0.41 -14.51 10.92
C MET A 29 -0.90 -14.51 12.37
N GLU A 30 -0.87 -13.38 13.07
CA GLU A 30 -1.45 -13.27 14.41
C GLU A 30 -2.99 -13.35 14.41
N ASP A 31 -3.55 -13.78 15.54
CA ASP A 31 -5.00 -13.89 15.70
C ASP A 31 -5.67 -12.53 15.43
N THR A 32 -6.67 -12.53 14.54
CA THR A 32 -7.20 -11.30 13.96
C THR A 32 -8.65 -11.08 14.40
N PRO A 33 -9.00 -9.91 14.95
CA PRO A 33 -10.38 -9.59 15.31
C PRO A 33 -11.33 -9.67 14.11
N LYS A 34 -12.58 -10.08 14.35
CA LYS A 34 -13.60 -10.25 13.29
C LYS A 34 -13.73 -9.06 12.36
N GLY A 35 -13.79 -7.84 12.89
CA GLY A 35 -13.95 -6.63 12.07
C GLY A 35 -12.82 -6.48 11.05
N VAL A 36 -11.58 -6.56 11.52
CA VAL A 36 -10.36 -6.48 10.68
C VAL A 36 -10.33 -7.60 9.64
N ALA A 37 -10.63 -8.83 10.05
CA ALA A 37 -10.67 -9.97 9.14
C ALA A 37 -11.73 -9.83 8.04
N LEU A 38 -12.90 -9.25 8.38
CA LEU A 38 -13.96 -9.00 7.40
C LEU A 38 -13.59 -7.85 6.46
N ASP A 39 -12.92 -6.80 6.94
CA ASP A 39 -12.43 -5.72 6.08
C ASP A 39 -11.41 -6.27 5.06
N TRP A 40 -10.47 -7.10 5.50
CA TRP A 40 -9.49 -7.75 4.63
C TRP A 40 -10.14 -8.71 3.63
N ALA A 41 -11.10 -9.52 4.09
CA ALA A 41 -11.79 -10.49 3.26
C ALA A 41 -12.65 -9.86 2.15
N HIS A 42 -13.05 -8.60 2.28
CA HIS A 42 -13.81 -7.89 1.25
C HIS A 42 -12.97 -6.81 0.54
N MET A 43 -11.68 -6.69 0.85
CA MET A 43 -10.82 -5.63 0.32
C MET A 43 -10.78 -5.70 -1.21
N GLY A 44 -11.34 -4.65 -1.83
CA GLY A 44 -11.28 -4.44 -3.27
C GLY A 44 -10.12 -3.53 -3.70
N PRO A 45 -9.98 -3.26 -5.00
CA PRO A 45 -8.95 -2.35 -5.53
C PRO A 45 -9.02 -0.92 -4.97
N ARG A 46 -10.22 -0.46 -4.59
CA ARG A 46 -10.48 0.82 -3.92
C ARG A 46 -10.83 0.56 -2.46
N PHE A 47 -9.88 0.81 -1.57
CA PHE A 47 -9.98 0.40 -0.17
C PHE A 47 -11.05 1.19 0.60
N GLU A 48 -11.19 2.48 0.32
CA GLU A 48 -12.18 3.39 0.90
C GLU A 48 -13.61 2.91 0.66
N GLY A 49 -13.88 2.37 -0.54
CA GLY A 49 -15.18 1.80 -0.89
C GLY A 49 -15.48 0.51 -0.13
N THR A 50 -14.45 -0.16 0.39
CA THR A 50 -14.60 -1.34 1.25
C THR A 50 -14.80 -0.92 2.71
N VAL A 51 -13.88 -0.11 3.25
CA VAL A 51 -13.86 0.24 4.69
C VAL A 51 -14.94 1.25 5.10
N ARG A 52 -15.51 1.98 4.14
CA ARG A 52 -16.57 2.99 4.34
C ARG A 52 -17.80 2.72 3.47
N ARG A 53 -17.99 1.48 3.04
CA ARG A 53 -19.13 1.08 2.23
C ARG A 53 -20.45 1.47 2.91
N GLY A 54 -21.26 2.27 2.23
CA GLY A 54 -22.59 2.67 2.71
C GLY A 54 -22.59 3.51 3.99
N ARG A 55 -21.46 4.14 4.33
CA ARG A 55 -21.36 5.09 5.44
C ARG A 55 -21.41 6.52 4.92
N GLU A 56 -22.12 7.37 5.64
CA GLU A 56 -22.30 8.78 5.34
C GLU A 56 -21.86 9.63 6.53
N THR A 57 -21.34 10.82 6.25
CA THR A 57 -21.06 11.82 7.29
C THR A 57 -22.37 12.38 7.86
N LEU A 58 -22.27 13.20 8.91
CA LEU A 58 -23.45 13.87 9.48
C LEU A 58 -24.11 14.82 8.46
N GLU A 59 -23.34 15.31 7.50
CA GLU A 59 -23.75 16.18 6.41
C GLU A 59 -24.29 15.40 5.19
N GLY A 60 -24.36 14.07 5.27
CA GLY A 60 -24.87 13.20 4.19
C GLY A 60 -23.87 12.93 3.07
N GLU A 61 -22.59 13.24 3.25
CA GLU A 61 -21.57 12.94 2.24
C GLU A 61 -21.09 11.48 2.36
N PRO A 62 -20.85 10.76 1.24
CA PRO A 62 -20.25 9.43 1.31
C PRO A 62 -18.87 9.46 1.98
N GLU A 63 -18.71 8.76 3.11
CA GLU A 63 -17.45 8.77 3.88
C GLU A 63 -16.26 8.26 3.04
N ALA A 64 -16.52 7.35 2.10
CA ALA A 64 -15.52 6.82 1.17
C ALA A 64 -14.89 7.94 0.30
N GLU A 65 -15.71 8.84 -0.24
CA GLU A 65 -15.22 9.95 -1.06
C GLU A 65 -14.49 10.99 -0.22
N MET A 66 -15.03 11.33 0.96
CA MET A 66 -14.35 12.19 1.92
C MET A 66 -12.97 11.62 2.28
N LEU A 67 -12.88 10.32 2.55
CA LEU A 67 -11.63 9.64 2.85
C LEU A 67 -10.64 9.75 1.69
N ALA A 68 -11.06 9.45 0.46
CA ALA A 68 -10.23 9.60 -0.73
C ALA A 68 -9.72 11.06 -0.91
N ARG A 69 -10.59 12.06 -0.71
CA ARG A 69 -10.21 13.48 -0.77
C ARG A 69 -9.13 13.85 0.24
N ARG A 70 -9.18 13.27 1.46
CA ARG A 70 -8.19 13.55 2.52
C ARG A 70 -6.78 13.08 2.17
N PHE A 71 -6.62 11.98 1.43
CA PHE A 71 -5.30 11.56 0.93
C PHE A 71 -4.68 12.62 0.01
N GLY A 72 -5.48 13.22 -0.87
CA GLY A 72 -5.05 14.28 -1.76
C GLY A 72 -4.64 15.59 -1.06
N GLN A 73 -4.92 15.73 0.24
CA GLN A 73 -4.49 16.88 1.04
C GLN A 73 -3.05 16.76 1.55
N VAL A 74 -2.46 15.56 1.52
CA VAL A 74 -1.05 15.36 1.86
C VAL A 74 -0.19 16.02 0.79
N ARG A 75 0.82 16.80 1.23
CA ARG A 75 1.74 17.53 0.35
C ARG A 75 3.20 17.12 0.48
N ALA A 76 3.51 16.29 1.48
CA ALA A 76 4.86 15.77 1.65
C ALA A 76 5.23 14.91 0.44
N PRO A 77 6.45 15.03 -0.12
CA PRO A 77 6.95 14.11 -1.13
C PRO A 77 6.89 12.66 -0.62
N ILE A 78 6.58 11.73 -1.51
CA ILE A 78 6.42 10.30 -1.18
C ILE A 78 7.38 9.49 -2.03
N LEU A 79 8.17 8.64 -1.38
CA LEU A 79 8.90 7.54 -2.00
C LEU A 79 8.25 6.21 -1.59
N ALA A 80 7.72 5.49 -2.57
CA ALA A 80 7.28 4.11 -2.42
C ALA A 80 8.33 3.16 -2.97
N LEU A 81 8.72 2.18 -2.14
CA LEU A 81 9.65 1.11 -2.49
C LEU A 81 8.83 -0.14 -2.78
N GLY A 82 8.66 -0.49 -4.05
CA GLY A 82 8.00 -1.70 -4.49
C GLY A 82 9.01 -2.81 -4.73
N ILE A 83 8.75 -3.99 -4.18
CA ILE A 83 9.62 -5.16 -4.38
C ILE A 83 8.98 -6.06 -5.45
N GLU A 84 9.71 -6.43 -6.49
CA GLU A 84 9.12 -7.18 -7.63
C GLU A 84 8.59 -8.57 -7.25
N ASP A 85 9.25 -9.26 -6.32
CA ASP A 85 8.86 -10.60 -5.85
C ASP A 85 7.88 -10.56 -4.66
N ASP A 86 7.24 -9.42 -4.40
CA ASP A 86 6.22 -9.27 -3.37
C ASP A 86 4.80 -9.58 -3.92
N PRO A 87 4.15 -10.67 -3.48
CA PRO A 87 2.82 -11.03 -3.92
C PRO A 87 1.70 -10.16 -3.31
N PHE A 88 1.99 -9.34 -2.30
CA PHE A 88 1.03 -8.48 -1.61
C PHE A 88 1.15 -7.03 -2.09
N GLY A 89 2.35 -6.44 -2.00
CA GLY A 89 2.70 -5.08 -2.43
C GLY A 89 2.95 -4.97 -3.93
N THR A 90 2.08 -5.56 -4.75
CA THR A 90 2.25 -5.59 -6.21
C THR A 90 2.33 -4.19 -6.82
N VAL A 91 3.02 -4.05 -7.96
CA VAL A 91 3.14 -2.79 -8.69
C VAL A 91 1.78 -2.10 -8.93
N PRO A 92 0.71 -2.77 -9.39
CA PRO A 92 -0.59 -2.13 -9.55
C PRO A 92 -1.23 -1.69 -8.22
N ALA A 93 -0.97 -2.40 -7.11
CA ALA A 93 -1.50 -2.01 -5.80
C ALA A 93 -0.83 -0.75 -5.27
N LEU A 94 0.50 -0.67 -5.36
CA LEU A 94 1.27 0.51 -5.00
C LEU A 94 0.93 1.70 -5.89
N ASP A 95 0.81 1.48 -7.21
CA ASP A 95 0.41 2.54 -8.14
C ASP A 95 -0.98 3.10 -7.80
N ARG A 96 -1.97 2.24 -7.51
CA ARG A 96 -3.30 2.70 -7.06
C ARG A 96 -3.25 3.47 -5.76
N LEU A 97 -2.44 3.05 -4.79
CA LEU A 97 -2.28 3.76 -3.52
C LEU A 97 -1.71 5.17 -3.77
N LEU A 98 -0.66 5.29 -4.58
CA LEU A 98 -0.04 6.57 -4.91
C LEU A 98 -0.99 7.52 -5.67
N ASP A 99 -1.94 6.99 -6.43
CA ASP A 99 -2.92 7.79 -7.15
C ASP A 99 -3.91 8.51 -6.20
N TYR A 100 -4.04 8.10 -4.93
CA TYR A 100 -4.78 8.88 -3.93
C TYR A 100 -4.05 10.15 -3.47
N TYR A 101 -2.72 10.17 -3.53
CA TYR A 101 -1.88 11.25 -2.99
C TYR A 101 -1.62 12.34 -4.04
N THR A 102 -2.67 12.84 -4.68
CA THR A 102 -2.57 13.81 -5.80
C THR A 102 -1.87 15.11 -5.42
N GLY A 103 -1.94 15.53 -4.16
CA GLY A 103 -1.24 16.71 -3.64
C GLY A 103 0.27 16.53 -3.41
N SER A 104 0.78 15.30 -3.54
CA SER A 104 2.19 14.97 -3.29
C SER A 104 2.96 14.75 -4.59
N GLU A 105 4.23 15.11 -4.58
CA GLU A 105 5.21 14.53 -5.50
C GLU A 105 5.42 13.06 -5.12
N ARG A 106 5.32 12.15 -6.09
CA ARG A 106 5.28 10.70 -5.84
C ARG A 106 6.31 9.98 -6.68
N HIS A 107 7.14 9.21 -6.02
CA HIS A 107 8.18 8.36 -6.59
C HIS A 107 7.87 6.92 -6.29
N HIS A 108 7.84 6.05 -7.29
CA HIS A 108 7.70 4.61 -7.12
C HIS A 108 8.96 3.94 -7.69
N LEU A 109 9.85 3.55 -6.78
CA LEU A 109 11.05 2.77 -7.11
C LEU A 109 10.70 1.29 -7.06
N ARG A 110 10.99 0.56 -8.13
CA ARG A 110 10.78 -0.89 -8.22
C ARG A 110 12.12 -1.60 -8.05
N LEU A 111 12.19 -2.50 -7.09
CA LEU A 111 13.41 -3.20 -6.70
C LEU A 111 13.28 -4.68 -7.10
N ALA A 112 14.04 -5.13 -8.10
CA ALA A 112 14.21 -6.54 -8.37
C ALA A 112 15.32 -7.12 -7.48
N PRO A 113 15.16 -8.36 -6.98
CA PRO A 113 16.23 -9.04 -6.24
C PRO A 113 17.55 -9.12 -7.01
N ALA A 114 17.48 -9.38 -8.33
CA ALA A 114 18.66 -9.52 -9.19
C ALA A 114 19.53 -8.26 -9.21
N ALA A 115 18.93 -7.11 -8.97
CA ALA A 115 19.58 -5.83 -9.10
C ALA A 115 20.47 -5.52 -7.85
N ILE A 116 20.17 -6.11 -6.69
CA ILE A 116 21.11 -6.20 -5.53
C ILE A 116 21.95 -7.50 -5.54
N GLY A 117 21.91 -8.29 -6.62
CA GLY A 117 22.62 -9.57 -6.70
C GLY A 117 22.04 -10.67 -5.79
N GLN A 118 20.74 -10.62 -5.51
CA GLN A 118 20.05 -11.56 -4.62
C GLN A 118 18.99 -12.35 -5.37
N ALA A 119 18.68 -13.56 -4.90
CA ALA A 119 17.66 -14.40 -5.52
C ALA A 119 16.23 -13.98 -5.16
N GLU A 120 16.05 -13.46 -3.94
CA GLU A 120 14.74 -13.08 -3.39
C GLU A 120 14.91 -11.96 -2.36
N ILE A 121 13.97 -11.02 -2.33
CA ILE A 121 13.77 -10.06 -1.24
C ILE A 121 12.50 -10.47 -0.50
N GLY A 122 11.34 -10.42 -1.15
CA GLY A 122 10.04 -10.73 -0.56
C GLY A 122 9.46 -9.59 0.29
N HIS A 123 8.18 -9.73 0.67
CA HIS A 123 7.35 -8.66 1.25
C HIS A 123 7.92 -8.02 2.54
N PHE A 124 8.47 -8.81 3.46
CA PHE A 124 8.89 -8.34 4.78
C PHE A 124 10.40 -8.18 4.94
N ALA A 125 11.19 -8.56 3.93
CA ALA A 125 12.62 -8.68 4.15
C ALA A 125 13.39 -7.38 3.93
N PHE A 126 12.77 -6.28 3.46
CA PHE A 126 13.47 -5.01 3.23
C PHE A 126 14.34 -4.58 4.43
N PHE A 127 13.81 -4.71 5.66
CA PHE A 127 14.51 -4.39 6.91
C PHE A 127 15.23 -5.58 7.56
N HIS A 128 15.50 -6.66 6.82
CA HIS A 128 16.32 -7.76 7.29
C HIS A 128 17.81 -7.37 7.25
N GLU A 129 18.60 -7.82 8.24
CA GLU A 129 20.02 -7.46 8.37
C GLU A 129 20.85 -7.75 7.11
N ARG A 130 20.53 -8.83 6.39
CA ARG A 130 21.19 -9.20 5.12
C ARG A 130 21.10 -8.12 4.03
N PHE A 131 20.16 -7.18 4.13
CA PHE A 131 19.99 -6.07 3.19
C PHE A 131 20.34 -4.71 3.79
N ARG A 132 20.93 -4.69 4.99
CA ARG A 132 21.34 -3.44 5.67
C ARG A 132 22.14 -2.53 4.76
N GLU A 133 23.11 -3.08 4.04
CA GLU A 133 24.01 -2.30 3.19
C GLU A 133 23.41 -1.97 1.82
N ALA A 134 22.52 -2.83 1.31
CA ALA A 134 22.02 -2.72 -0.05
C ALA A 134 20.71 -1.92 -0.17
N LEU A 135 19.81 -2.02 0.81
CA LEU A 135 18.44 -1.46 0.74
C LEU A 135 18.20 -0.29 1.69
N TRP A 136 18.72 -0.35 2.92
CA TRP A 136 18.42 0.68 3.93
C TRP A 136 18.95 2.08 3.58
N PRO A 137 20.11 2.23 2.90
CA PRO A 137 20.57 3.54 2.46
C PRO A 137 19.54 4.26 1.59
N LEU A 138 18.75 3.55 0.78
CA LEU A 138 17.70 4.14 -0.06
C LEU A 138 16.68 4.94 0.77
N ALA A 139 16.22 4.35 1.89
CA ALA A 139 15.28 5.01 2.79
C ALA A 139 15.95 6.12 3.62
N LEU A 140 17.19 5.88 4.08
CA LEU A 140 17.94 6.86 4.85
C LEU A 140 18.27 8.12 4.05
N ASP A 141 18.72 7.95 2.82
CA ASP A 141 19.10 9.06 1.94
C ASP A 141 17.86 9.88 1.58
N TRP A 142 16.75 9.23 1.21
CA TRP A 142 15.47 9.89 0.99
C TRP A 142 15.05 10.76 2.18
N LEU A 143 15.13 10.22 3.41
CA LEU A 143 14.77 10.95 4.62
C LEU A 143 15.71 12.14 4.91
N ARG A 144 16.96 12.07 4.47
CA ARG A 144 17.96 13.13 4.69
C ARG A 144 17.89 14.24 3.64
N THR A 145 17.67 13.88 2.38
CA THR A 145 17.81 14.80 1.24
C THR A 145 16.48 15.17 0.61
N GLY A 146 15.46 14.33 0.73
CA GLY A 146 14.21 14.44 -0.04
C GLY A 146 14.37 14.11 -1.53
N GLU A 147 15.55 13.62 -1.94
CA GLU A 147 15.85 13.29 -3.32
C GLU A 147 15.68 11.78 -3.56
N PRO A 148 15.01 11.36 -4.65
CA PRO A 148 14.87 9.95 -4.95
C PRO A 148 16.25 9.35 -5.32
N PRO A 149 16.53 8.10 -4.95
CA PRO A 149 17.79 7.45 -5.30
C PRO A 149 17.98 7.36 -6.82
N THR A 150 19.20 7.66 -7.31
CA THR A 150 19.48 7.84 -8.75
C THR A 150 20.05 6.59 -9.44
N ARG A 151 20.69 5.65 -8.72
CA ARG A 151 21.13 4.34 -9.23
C ARG A 151 21.40 3.30 -8.13
N PRO A 152 21.28 1.99 -8.46
CA PRO A 152 20.26 1.39 -9.33
C PRO A 152 19.10 0.90 -8.41
N LEU A 153 17.94 0.48 -8.87
CA LEU A 153 17.67 -0.83 -9.47
C LEU A 153 16.37 -0.74 -10.28
N ASP A 154 16.43 -1.11 -11.55
CA ASP A 154 15.31 -1.36 -12.46
C ASP A 154 14.48 -0.16 -12.95
N ALA A 155 13.57 0.41 -12.14
CA ALA A 155 12.66 1.46 -12.64
C ALA A 155 12.15 2.43 -11.57
N LEU A 156 12.26 3.72 -11.85
CA LEU A 156 11.65 4.81 -11.08
C LEU A 156 10.49 5.42 -11.87
N LYS A 157 9.27 5.30 -11.36
CA LYS A 157 8.10 6.02 -11.88
C LYS A 157 7.85 7.27 -11.05
N HIS A 158 8.05 8.42 -11.65
CA HIS A 158 7.78 9.72 -11.06
C HIS A 158 6.41 10.25 -11.49
N ARG A 159 5.62 10.76 -10.53
CA ARG A 159 4.40 11.53 -10.77
C ARG A 159 4.50 12.86 -10.01
N PRO A 160 4.50 14.02 -10.71
CA PRO A 160 4.52 15.32 -10.06
C PRO A 160 3.21 15.55 -9.29
N ALA A 161 3.20 16.40 -8.27
CA ALA A 161 1.95 16.81 -7.62
C ALA A 161 0.99 17.44 -8.66
N ASP A 162 -0.30 17.14 -8.53
CA ASP A 162 -1.32 17.69 -9.40
C ASP A 162 -1.41 19.22 -9.16
N ASN A 163 -1.30 20.03 -10.22
CA ASN A 163 -1.21 21.48 -10.08
C ASN A 163 -2.51 22.06 -9.46
N PRO A 164 -2.46 22.63 -8.24
CA PRO A 164 -3.66 23.16 -7.57
C PRO A 164 -4.20 24.45 -8.23
N ARG A 165 -3.54 25.00 -9.24
CA ARG A 165 -4.03 26.14 -10.04
C ARG A 165 -4.80 25.72 -11.30
N ALA A 166 -4.56 24.53 -11.86
CA ALA A 166 -5.28 24.08 -13.06
C ALA A 166 -6.77 23.77 -12.77
N ALA A 167 -7.08 23.32 -11.54
CA ALA A 167 -8.44 22.99 -11.12
C ALA A 167 -9.31 24.20 -10.73
N ARG A 168 -8.76 25.42 -10.70
CA ARG A 168 -9.47 26.67 -10.35
C ARG A 168 -9.68 27.62 -11.54
N GLY A 169 -9.38 27.15 -12.75
CA GLY A 169 -9.41 27.96 -13.98
C GLY A 169 -10.52 27.56 -14.95
N THR A 170 -11.74 27.34 -14.47
CA THR A 170 -12.96 27.36 -15.29
C THR A 170 -14.15 27.73 -14.39
N ALA A 171 -14.33 29.03 -14.16
CA ALA A 171 -15.58 29.64 -13.71
C ALA A 171 -15.64 31.05 -14.30
#